data_AF-A0A9R1CMX6-F1
#
_entry.id   AF-A0A9R1CMX6-F1
#
_cell.length_a   1.000
_cell.length_b   1.000
_cell.length_c   1.000
_cell.angle_alpha   90.00
_cell.angle_beta   90.00
_cell.angle_gamma   90.00
#
_symmetry.space_group_name_H-M   'P 1'
#
loop_
_entity.id
_entity.type
_entity.pdbx_description
1 polymer ?
#
loop_
_entity_poly.entity_id
_entity_poly.type
_entity_poly.pdbx_seq_one_letter_code
_entity_poly.pdbx_strand_id
1 'polypeptide(L)'
;MTSQDAQPTLSATTSLVFDASSAVSTSVSATASDEPSGTTSTSSLYATATTSTTASDNDNQMDDDDDCEDETSSSIPSTTSHAATITSSTTFPISTAQDTDTLTSQIGDGLLAGHKSQTKQWAGNDASTASITGPNASVSYAAATASSTTIKSSSTPTQMSEWTGPHYVIYADSWLGTMPDVSELGYFNRFILAFWEATAGAVDNVQAWTSWDENYRNQVVEAYHEAGIAIMVAAFGSTDLPTTSGKDAKQVAQELASFVKTYNLDGVDIDYEDMSAMNSAHAVAWIVEFQKELRTLLPSPYIISHAPVAPWFTSANDYADGSYVSIHQQVGDTIDFYNVQFYNQGADQYVTCETLLTNAGSEWSSTSVFEINSYTGVPLDKIVIGKPLGVNSASNGYMSASDLQVCVGEAKEKGWNGGIMFWQWGDVSVHELVTRSV
;
A
#
# COMPACT_ATOMS: atom_id res chain seq x y z
N MET A 1 31.67 -65.81 1.26
CA MET A 1 32.54 -65.95 0.08
C MET A 1 32.64 -64.54 -0.52
N THR A 2 33.66 -63.74 -0.20
CA THR A 2 35.04 -63.71 -0.79
C THR A 2 35.03 -63.25 -2.26
N SER A 3 35.80 -62.26 -2.73
CA SER A 3 36.85 -61.43 -2.09
C SER A 3 37.24 -60.22 -3.00
N GLN A 4 37.74 -59.12 -2.43
CA GLN A 4 38.75 -58.16 -3.00
C GLN A 4 38.42 -57.39 -4.31
N ASP A 5 39.04 -56.26 -4.70
CA ASP A 5 40.02 -55.28 -4.13
C ASP A 5 39.92 -53.98 -4.99
N ALA A 6 40.39 -52.75 -4.67
CA ALA A 6 41.09 -52.15 -3.51
C ALA A 6 40.76 -50.62 -3.43
N GLN A 7 41.73 -49.75 -3.08
CA GLN A 7 41.61 -48.27 -2.91
C GLN A 7 42.69 -47.50 -3.72
N PRO A 8 42.70 -46.15 -3.75
CA PRO A 8 43.64 -45.45 -2.85
C PRO A 8 43.12 -44.14 -2.21
N THR A 9 43.86 -43.68 -1.20
CA THR A 9 43.63 -42.50 -0.35
C THR A 9 44.39 -41.25 -0.80
N LEU A 10 44.00 -40.08 -0.30
CA LEU A 10 44.92 -39.02 0.14
C LEU A 10 44.24 -38.14 1.21
N SER A 11 45.03 -37.63 2.16
CA SER A 11 44.58 -36.82 3.31
C SER A 11 45.56 -35.69 3.55
N ALA A 12 45.07 -34.51 3.96
CA ALA A 12 45.90 -33.39 4.38
C ALA A 12 45.16 -32.52 5.42
N THR A 13 45.39 -32.78 6.69
CA THR A 13 45.08 -31.85 7.79
C THR A 13 46.32 -31.01 8.08
N THR A 14 46.20 -29.70 8.26
CA THR A 14 47.30 -28.85 8.74
C THR A 14 46.79 -27.98 9.88
N SER A 15 47.43 -28.10 11.05
CA SER A 15 47.28 -27.19 12.18
C SER A 15 48.60 -26.49 12.41
N LEU A 16 48.59 -25.17 12.58
CA LEU A 16 49.66 -24.43 13.20
C LEU A 16 49.10 -23.38 14.16
N VAL A 17 49.70 -23.32 15.35
CA VAL A 17 49.41 -22.37 16.42
C VAL A 17 50.51 -21.32 16.41
N PHE A 18 50.17 -20.07 16.68
CA PHE A 18 51.14 -19.12 17.26
C PHE A 18 50.47 -18.22 18.31
N ASP A 19 51.17 -18.05 19.42
CA ASP A 19 50.85 -17.17 20.54
C ASP A 19 51.89 -16.03 20.55
N ALA A 20 51.45 -14.81 20.86
CA ALA A 20 52.33 -13.70 21.25
C ALA A 20 51.51 -12.57 21.90
N SER A 21 51.68 -12.39 23.21
CA SER A 21 51.25 -11.19 23.93
C SER A 21 52.38 -10.17 24.02
N SER A 22 52.06 -8.87 23.89
CA SER A 22 52.84 -7.74 24.42
C SER A 22 52.03 -6.44 24.29
N ALA A 23 52.36 -5.42 25.10
CA ALA A 23 51.44 -4.33 25.41
C ALA A 23 52.12 -2.94 25.49
N VAL A 24 51.28 -1.90 25.61
CA VAL A 24 51.58 -0.53 26.09
C VAL A 24 52.47 0.36 25.19
N SER A 25 51.86 1.40 24.58
CA SER A 25 51.96 2.79 25.08
C SER A 25 51.28 3.83 24.15
N THR A 26 50.93 4.96 24.75
CA THR A 26 50.25 6.14 24.18
C THR A 26 51.17 7.06 23.36
N SER A 27 50.58 7.80 22.42
CA SER A 27 50.99 9.20 22.21
C SER A 27 49.83 10.06 21.70
N VAL A 28 49.47 11.08 22.48
CA VAL A 28 48.72 12.25 22.01
C VAL A 28 49.72 13.27 21.46
N SER A 29 49.38 13.97 20.38
CA SER A 29 49.97 15.27 20.07
C SER A 29 49.00 16.11 19.25
N ALA A 30 48.55 17.21 19.86
CA ALA A 30 47.96 18.32 19.14
C ALA A 30 49.08 19.29 18.72
N THR A 31 48.91 19.94 17.57
CA THR A 31 49.66 21.15 17.22
C THR A 31 48.70 22.17 16.65
N ALA A 32 48.38 23.19 17.45
CA ALA A 32 47.89 24.46 16.94
C ALA A 32 49.08 25.33 16.52
N SER A 33 48.85 26.26 15.59
CA SER A 33 49.74 27.39 15.35
C SER A 33 48.93 28.60 14.86
N ASP A 34 49.09 29.70 15.59
CA ASP A 34 48.35 30.96 15.55
C ASP A 34 48.38 31.76 14.22
N GLU A 35 47.27 32.47 13.93
CA GLU A 35 47.10 33.95 13.73
C GLU A 35 48.26 34.82 13.13
N PRO A 36 48.04 36.07 12.62
CA PRO A 36 46.92 36.97 12.96
C PRO A 36 46.30 37.90 11.88
N SER A 37 45.21 38.55 12.32
CA SER A 37 44.73 39.92 11.98
C SER A 37 43.93 40.19 10.69
N GLY A 38 42.86 41.01 10.71
CA GLY A 38 42.16 41.60 11.87
C GLY A 38 41.15 42.73 11.54
N THR A 39 40.35 43.13 12.56
CA THR A 39 39.46 44.33 12.66
C THR A 39 38.25 44.39 11.70
N THR A 40 37.05 44.91 12.07
CA THR A 40 36.68 45.98 13.03
C THR A 40 35.41 45.73 13.87
N SER A 41 35.25 46.53 14.94
CA SER A 41 34.14 46.66 15.92
C SER A 41 32.74 46.91 15.30
N THR A 42 31.59 46.79 16.00
CA THR A 42 31.17 47.55 17.21
C THR A 42 30.25 46.82 18.21
N SER A 43 30.16 47.38 19.42
CA SER A 43 29.62 46.78 20.66
C SER A 43 28.49 47.58 21.33
N SER A 44 27.54 46.91 21.99
CA SER A 44 26.99 47.20 23.35
C SER A 44 25.72 46.35 23.59
N LEU A 45 25.59 45.46 24.57
CA LEU A 45 25.69 45.57 26.05
C LEU A 45 24.59 46.40 26.71
N TYR A 46 23.69 45.71 27.45
CA TYR A 46 23.49 45.92 28.89
C TYR A 46 22.97 44.63 29.55
N ALA A 47 23.39 44.36 30.79
CA ALA A 47 22.97 43.22 31.61
C ALA A 47 23.09 43.55 33.11
N THR A 48 22.22 42.95 33.95
CA THR A 48 22.37 42.63 35.40
C THR A 48 21.03 41.98 35.85
N ALA A 49 20.97 40.75 36.39
CA ALA A 49 21.25 40.32 37.79
C ALA A 49 20.16 40.81 38.81
N THR A 50 19.72 40.09 39.85
CA THR A 50 20.37 39.01 40.66
C THR A 50 19.34 38.23 41.55
N THR A 51 19.61 36.94 41.85
CA THR A 51 19.28 36.12 43.08
C THR A 51 18.00 36.29 43.94
N SER A 52 17.40 35.16 44.37
CA SER A 52 17.45 34.66 45.78
C SER A 52 16.80 33.27 45.99
N THR A 53 17.22 32.55 47.05
CA THR A 53 16.80 31.19 47.47
C THR A 53 15.82 31.17 48.66
N THR A 54 14.97 30.14 48.78
CA THR A 54 14.60 29.48 50.06
C THR A 54 13.96 28.10 49.83
N ALA A 55 14.07 27.20 50.80
CA ALA A 55 13.48 25.85 50.80
C ALA A 55 12.64 25.62 52.07
N SER A 56 11.73 24.63 52.04
CA SER A 56 11.23 23.94 53.24
C SER A 56 10.45 22.67 52.85
N ASP A 57 10.93 21.51 53.30
CA ASP A 57 10.15 20.27 53.36
C ASP A 57 9.11 20.31 54.51
N ASN A 58 8.17 19.37 54.52
CA ASN A 58 7.70 18.74 55.76
C ASN A 58 6.95 17.42 55.49
N ASP A 59 7.25 16.41 56.32
CA ASP A 59 6.69 15.06 56.27
C ASP A 59 5.31 14.91 56.96
N ASN A 60 4.58 13.86 56.56
CA ASN A 60 3.84 12.87 57.38
C ASN A 60 2.75 12.25 56.48
N GLN A 61 2.67 10.95 56.18
CA GLN A 61 2.85 9.72 56.95
C GLN A 61 1.61 9.32 57.80
N MET A 62 1.01 8.20 57.37
CA MET A 62 0.35 7.12 58.14
C MET A 62 -1.16 7.10 58.46
N ASP A 63 -1.61 5.83 58.54
CA ASP A 63 -2.80 5.22 59.18
C ASP A 63 -4.20 5.49 58.57
N ASP A 64 -5.17 4.55 58.56
CA ASP A 64 -5.15 3.06 58.58
C ASP A 64 -6.59 2.54 58.25
N ASP A 65 -6.68 1.25 57.92
CA ASP A 65 -7.75 0.28 58.21
C ASP A 65 -9.26 0.47 57.84
N ASP A 66 -9.73 -0.57 57.10
CA ASP A 66 -10.87 -1.46 57.38
C ASP A 66 -12.38 -1.19 57.11
N ASP A 67 -12.98 -2.32 56.71
CA ASP A 67 -14.33 -2.86 56.93
C ASP A 67 -15.60 -2.37 56.18
N CYS A 68 -15.95 -3.17 55.17
CA CYS A 68 -17.01 -4.21 55.16
C CYS A 68 -18.50 -3.92 55.49
N GLU A 69 -19.34 -4.65 54.74
CA GLU A 69 -20.79 -4.96 54.91
C GLU A 69 -21.80 -3.79 54.78
N ASP A 70 -23.06 -3.95 54.37
CA ASP A 70 -23.92 -4.87 53.58
C ASP A 70 -25.36 -4.26 53.73
N GLU A 71 -26.41 -4.98 53.36
CA GLU A 71 -27.83 -4.78 53.70
C GLU A 71 -28.69 -3.83 52.82
N THR A 72 -29.13 -4.43 51.70
CA THR A 72 -30.54 -4.71 51.34
C THR A 72 -31.62 -3.62 51.12
N SER A 73 -32.51 -3.98 50.17
CA SER A 73 -33.97 -3.73 50.17
C SER A 73 -34.51 -2.33 49.82
N SER A 74 -35.21 -2.24 48.67
CA SER A 74 -36.64 -1.87 48.64
C SER A 74 -37.25 -2.00 47.23
N SER A 75 -38.56 -2.23 47.15
CA SER A 75 -39.28 -2.69 45.97
C SER A 75 -40.43 -1.76 45.53
N ILE A 76 -40.49 -1.40 44.23
CA ILE A 76 -41.72 -1.32 43.37
C ILE A 76 -42.79 -0.24 43.78
N PRO A 77 -43.80 0.15 42.96
CA PRO A 77 -43.87 0.55 41.54
C PRO A 77 -44.27 2.05 41.36
N SER A 78 -44.42 2.51 40.10
CA SER A 78 -45.37 3.59 39.77
C SER A 78 -46.07 3.36 38.42
N THR A 79 -47.33 3.79 38.30
CA THR A 79 -48.31 3.38 37.28
C THR A 79 -48.86 4.56 36.46
N THR A 80 -49.41 4.29 35.25
CA THR A 80 -50.44 5.10 34.51
C THR A 80 -50.00 6.53 34.07
N SER A 81 -50.56 7.26 33.07
CA SER A 81 -51.69 7.17 32.10
C SER A 81 -51.51 8.31 31.03
N HIS A 82 -52.21 8.44 29.88
CA HIS A 82 -53.19 7.62 29.13
C HIS A 82 -53.22 8.03 27.62
N ALA A 83 -53.24 7.03 26.73
CA ALA A 83 -54.10 6.86 25.54
C ALA A 83 -54.69 8.04 24.71
N ALA A 84 -54.53 7.94 23.36
CA ALA A 84 -55.59 8.23 22.38
C ALA A 84 -55.36 7.49 21.04
N THR A 85 -56.44 7.07 20.38
CA THR A 85 -56.46 6.14 19.23
C THR A 85 -56.31 6.85 17.87
N ILE A 86 -55.66 6.18 16.89
CA ILE A 86 -55.67 6.58 15.47
C ILE A 86 -56.39 5.50 14.64
N THR A 87 -57.29 5.91 13.74
CA THR A 87 -57.85 5.07 12.67
C THR A 87 -57.65 5.72 11.30
N SER A 88 -56.89 5.02 10.44
CA SER A 88 -56.98 4.96 8.97
C SER A 88 -57.40 6.21 8.18
N SER A 89 -56.49 6.74 7.34
CA SER A 89 -56.46 6.41 5.89
C SER A 89 -55.48 7.33 5.13
N THR A 90 -54.82 6.78 4.10
CA THR A 90 -53.75 7.47 3.34
C THR A 90 -54.15 7.72 1.89
N THR A 91 -53.96 8.94 1.39
CA THR A 91 -53.67 9.22 -0.02
C THR A 91 -52.81 10.48 -0.12
N PHE A 92 -51.74 10.43 -0.91
CA PHE A 92 -50.69 11.46 -1.04
C PHE A 92 -51.15 12.68 -1.89
N PRO A 93 -50.43 13.83 -1.84
CA PRO A 93 -49.30 14.02 -2.76
C PRO A 93 -48.07 14.82 -2.26
N ILE A 94 -46.88 14.40 -2.72
CA ILE A 94 -45.75 15.23 -3.24
C ILE A 94 -45.12 16.34 -2.35
N SER A 95 -43.86 16.15 -1.92
CA SER A 95 -42.66 16.98 -2.26
C SER A 95 -41.55 17.03 -1.18
N THR A 96 -40.30 16.83 -1.61
CA THR A 96 -39.03 17.45 -1.11
C THR A 96 -38.63 17.48 0.39
N ALA A 97 -37.57 16.74 0.71
CA ALA A 97 -36.42 17.07 1.57
C ALA A 97 -35.23 16.24 1.01
N GLN A 98 -33.99 16.68 0.81
CA GLN A 98 -33.03 17.46 1.61
C GLN A 98 -32.63 16.86 2.96
N ASP A 99 -31.45 16.24 2.93
CA ASP A 99 -30.32 16.32 3.87
C ASP A 99 -30.43 15.84 5.32
N THR A 100 -29.38 15.08 5.69
CA THR A 100 -28.84 14.84 7.04
C THR A 100 -29.73 14.06 8.02
N ASP A 101 -29.21 13.25 8.96
CA ASP A 101 -27.82 13.21 9.44
C ASP A 101 -27.38 11.80 9.90
N THR A 102 -26.09 11.70 10.20
CA THR A 102 -25.36 10.57 10.80
C THR A 102 -26.07 9.82 11.94
N LEU A 103 -25.83 8.50 12.06
CA LEU A 103 -25.88 7.81 13.36
C LEU A 103 -24.90 6.63 13.44
N THR A 104 -23.99 6.72 14.41
CA THR A 104 -23.01 5.71 14.83
C THR A 104 -23.59 4.66 15.79
N SER A 105 -23.32 3.36 15.54
CA SER A 105 -23.19 2.27 16.54
C SER A 105 -22.68 1.03 15.78
N GLN A 106 -21.50 0.44 16.00
CA GLN A 106 -20.90 -0.16 17.21
C GLN A 106 -21.71 -1.33 17.82
N ILE A 107 -21.06 -2.52 17.86
CA ILE A 107 -21.37 -3.75 18.63
C ILE A 107 -22.67 -4.47 18.18
N GLY A 108 -22.77 -5.81 18.06
CA GLY A 108 -21.84 -6.92 18.30
C GLY A 108 -22.64 -8.19 18.67
N ASP A 109 -22.10 -9.38 18.34
CA ASP A 109 -22.52 -10.73 18.75
C ASP A 109 -23.98 -11.22 18.57
N GLY A 110 -24.13 -12.31 17.79
CA GLY A 110 -24.62 -13.55 18.40
C GLY A 110 -25.90 -14.24 17.87
N LEU A 111 -25.68 -15.45 17.32
CA LEU A 111 -26.50 -16.67 17.49
C LEU A 111 -27.68 -17.02 16.55
N LEU A 112 -27.41 -18.02 15.70
CA LEU A 112 -28.23 -19.21 15.37
C LEU A 112 -29.76 -19.08 15.12
N ALA A 113 -30.17 -19.27 13.86
CA ALA A 113 -31.16 -20.29 13.48
C ALA A 113 -31.08 -20.61 11.98
N GLY A 114 -30.85 -21.87 11.61
CA GLY A 114 -30.78 -22.29 10.20
C GLY A 114 -32.13 -22.75 9.64
N HIS A 115 -32.29 -22.70 8.32
CA HIS A 115 -33.30 -23.52 7.63
C HIS A 115 -32.81 -24.01 6.27
N LYS A 116 -32.78 -25.34 6.10
CA LYS A 116 -32.68 -25.97 4.78
C LYS A 116 -34.02 -25.87 4.07
N SER A 117 -34.01 -25.61 2.77
CA SER A 117 -35.07 -26.12 1.88
C SER A 117 -34.50 -26.42 0.49
N GLN A 118 -35.01 -27.46 -0.14
CA GLN A 118 -34.52 -27.98 -1.42
C GLN A 118 -35.41 -27.58 -2.59
N THR A 119 -34.79 -27.45 -3.77
CA THR A 119 -35.31 -27.80 -5.10
C THR A 119 -36.75 -27.45 -5.47
N LYS A 120 -36.89 -26.75 -6.61
CA LYS A 120 -37.79 -27.24 -7.66
C LYS A 120 -37.27 -26.91 -9.05
N GLN A 121 -36.98 -27.97 -9.80
CA GLN A 121 -36.64 -27.95 -11.22
C GLN A 121 -37.94 -28.09 -12.02
N TRP A 122 -38.08 -27.38 -13.14
CA TRP A 122 -39.07 -27.68 -14.18
C TRP A 122 -38.40 -27.56 -15.54
N ALA A 123 -38.81 -28.41 -16.49
CA ALA A 123 -38.11 -28.64 -17.75
C ALA A 123 -38.96 -28.29 -18.99
N GLY A 124 -38.28 -28.14 -20.12
CA GLY A 124 -38.86 -28.10 -21.47
C GLY A 124 -39.06 -26.68 -22.05
N ASN A 125 -38.82 -26.41 -23.33
CA ASN A 125 -38.41 -27.28 -24.44
C ASN A 125 -37.55 -26.52 -25.49
N ASP A 126 -36.83 -27.31 -26.30
CA ASP A 126 -36.49 -27.18 -27.73
C ASP A 126 -37.09 -26.02 -28.56
N ALA A 127 -36.55 -25.64 -29.73
CA ALA A 127 -35.23 -25.77 -30.38
C ALA A 127 -35.38 -25.13 -31.78
N SER A 128 -34.30 -24.59 -32.35
CA SER A 128 -33.94 -24.63 -33.80
C SER A 128 -33.17 -23.38 -34.29
N THR A 129 -32.08 -23.61 -35.02
CA THR A 129 -31.75 -22.91 -36.28
C THR A 129 -30.68 -23.73 -37.01
N ALA A 130 -30.74 -23.75 -38.35
CA ALA A 130 -30.09 -24.77 -39.15
C ALA A 130 -28.82 -24.29 -39.87
N SER A 131 -27.92 -25.24 -40.13
CA SER A 131 -26.76 -25.11 -41.01
C SER A 131 -27.11 -25.20 -42.50
N ILE A 132 -26.41 -24.44 -43.35
CA ILE A 132 -26.47 -24.55 -44.82
C ILE A 132 -25.04 -24.51 -45.39
N THR A 133 -24.79 -25.28 -46.45
CA THR A 133 -23.45 -25.58 -47.00
C THR A 133 -23.24 -25.10 -48.45
N GLY A 134 -22.19 -24.30 -48.67
CA GLY A 134 -21.45 -24.13 -49.94
C GLY A 134 -22.14 -23.43 -51.14
N PRO A 135 -21.44 -23.24 -52.29
CA PRO A 135 -20.03 -23.56 -52.59
C PRO A 135 -19.18 -22.38 -53.13
N ASN A 136 -17.91 -22.67 -53.46
CA ASN A 136 -16.87 -21.73 -53.94
C ASN A 136 -17.19 -20.96 -55.24
N ALA A 137 -16.70 -19.71 -55.33
CA ALA A 137 -16.25 -19.09 -56.57
C ALA A 137 -15.11 -18.08 -56.30
N SER A 138 -13.95 -18.30 -56.91
CA SER A 138 -12.74 -17.45 -56.77
C SER A 138 -12.58 -16.52 -57.97
N VAL A 139 -12.43 -15.20 -57.74
CA VAL A 139 -12.03 -14.24 -58.79
C VAL A 139 -10.97 -13.29 -58.24
N SER A 140 -9.84 -13.21 -58.94
CA SER A 140 -8.73 -12.31 -58.64
C SER A 140 -8.93 -10.96 -59.32
N TYR A 141 -8.57 -9.86 -58.65
CA TYR A 141 -8.50 -8.53 -59.27
C TYR A 141 -7.10 -7.94 -59.13
N ALA A 142 -6.64 -7.28 -60.18
CA ALA A 142 -5.26 -6.81 -60.33
C ALA A 142 -4.98 -5.52 -59.54
N ALA A 143 -3.71 -5.32 -59.20
CA ALA A 143 -3.25 -4.14 -58.48
C ALA A 143 -3.39 -2.85 -59.31
N ALA A 144 -3.82 -1.77 -58.64
CA ALA A 144 -3.76 -0.42 -59.16
C ALA A 144 -2.67 0.37 -58.41
N THR A 145 -1.62 0.75 -59.13
CA THR A 145 -0.58 1.67 -58.63
C THR A 145 -1.11 3.10 -58.55
N ALA A 146 -0.96 3.74 -57.40
CA ALA A 146 -1.17 5.18 -57.22
C ALA A 146 0.00 5.79 -56.42
N SER A 147 0.41 7.00 -56.81
CA SER A 147 1.74 7.54 -56.54
C SER A 147 1.98 7.98 -55.09
N SER A 148 3.20 7.74 -54.61
CA SER A 148 3.73 8.30 -53.37
C SER A 148 3.79 9.83 -53.40
N THR A 149 3.09 10.49 -52.47
CA THR A 149 3.36 11.89 -52.11
C THR A 149 3.83 11.93 -50.67
N THR A 150 5.12 12.16 -50.46
CA THR A 150 5.77 12.00 -49.16
C THR A 150 5.50 13.20 -48.24
N ILE A 151 4.45 13.12 -47.42
CA ILE A 151 4.34 13.98 -46.24
C ILE A 151 5.13 13.32 -45.11
N LYS A 152 6.17 14.00 -44.64
CA LYS A 152 7.06 13.51 -43.59
C LYS A 152 6.42 13.73 -42.21
N SER A 153 5.44 12.90 -41.87
CA SER A 153 4.91 12.82 -40.50
C SER A 153 5.90 12.05 -39.62
N SER A 154 6.92 12.73 -39.10
CA SER A 154 7.78 12.18 -38.05
C SER A 154 7.12 12.36 -36.69
N SER A 155 6.10 11.55 -36.45
CA SER A 155 5.53 11.27 -35.13
C SER A 155 5.59 9.76 -34.93
N THR A 156 6.81 9.23 -34.84
CA THR A 156 7.02 7.91 -34.25
C THR A 156 6.46 8.00 -32.84
N PRO A 157 5.48 7.18 -32.43
CA PRO A 157 5.07 7.14 -31.03
C PRO A 157 6.32 6.84 -30.23
N THR A 158 6.64 7.65 -29.23
CA THR A 158 7.64 7.29 -28.21
C THR A 158 7.24 5.92 -27.72
N GLN A 159 8.06 4.91 -28.01
CA GLN A 159 7.81 3.55 -27.58
C GLN A 159 7.91 3.59 -26.06
N MET A 160 6.76 3.65 -25.37
CA MET A 160 6.74 3.76 -23.92
C MET A 160 7.59 2.62 -23.38
N SER A 161 8.67 3.00 -22.69
CA SER A 161 9.60 2.04 -22.10
C SER A 161 8.80 1.13 -21.20
N GLU A 162 9.02 -0.19 -21.29
CA GLU A 162 8.43 -1.11 -20.33
C GLU A 162 8.81 -0.63 -18.92
N TRP A 163 7.82 -0.44 -18.06
CA TRP A 163 7.97 0.13 -16.72
C TRP A 163 8.59 -0.90 -15.76
N THR A 164 9.82 -1.34 -16.05
CA THR A 164 10.54 -2.36 -15.28
C THR A 164 10.91 -1.89 -13.88
N GLY A 165 11.09 -2.85 -12.97
CA GLY A 165 11.64 -2.60 -11.63
C GLY A 165 13.16 -2.33 -11.63
N PRO A 166 13.76 -2.00 -10.47
CA PRO A 166 13.09 -1.83 -9.17
C PRO A 166 12.14 -0.63 -9.15
N HIS A 167 11.07 -0.75 -8.36
CA HIS A 167 10.02 0.25 -8.25
C HIS A 167 10.30 1.16 -7.05
N TYR A 168 10.59 2.43 -7.33
CA TYR A 168 10.74 3.47 -6.31
C TYR A 168 9.50 4.34 -6.34
N VAL A 169 8.63 4.11 -5.36
CA VAL A 169 7.24 4.56 -5.36
C VAL A 169 7.02 5.61 -4.28
N ILE A 170 6.30 6.66 -4.61
CA ILE A 170 5.85 7.67 -3.66
C ILE A 170 4.38 7.98 -3.90
N TYR A 171 3.56 7.88 -2.85
CA TYR A 171 2.16 8.28 -2.88
C TYR A 171 2.06 9.77 -2.57
N ALA A 172 1.11 10.47 -3.18
CA ALA A 172 0.77 11.85 -2.88
C ALA A 172 -0.73 11.96 -2.66
N ASP A 173 -1.13 12.16 -1.40
CA ASP A 173 -2.51 12.33 -0.92
C ASP A 173 -2.76 13.77 -0.43
N SER A 174 -1.77 14.37 0.25
CA SER A 174 -1.80 15.78 0.68
C SER A 174 -1.95 16.74 -0.51
N TRP A 175 -3.00 17.59 -0.48
CA TRP A 175 -3.43 18.41 -1.62
C TRP A 175 -2.31 19.24 -2.28
N LEU A 176 -2.10 18.98 -3.57
CA LEU A 176 -1.13 19.63 -4.43
C LEU A 176 -1.72 20.84 -5.14
N GLY A 177 -1.04 22.00 -5.05
CA GLY A 177 -1.34 23.17 -5.88
C GLY A 177 -0.71 23.10 -7.29
N THR A 178 0.33 22.29 -7.43
CA THR A 178 1.09 21.97 -8.65
C THR A 178 1.69 20.58 -8.46
N MET A 179 2.06 19.93 -9.56
CA MET A 179 2.90 18.74 -9.48
C MET A 179 4.32 19.16 -9.05
N PRO A 180 5.04 18.31 -8.30
CA PRO A 180 6.46 18.52 -8.03
C PRO A 180 7.27 18.62 -9.33
N ASP A 181 8.35 19.39 -9.30
CA ASP A 181 9.34 19.34 -10.38
C ASP A 181 10.06 17.98 -10.33
N VAL A 182 10.43 17.43 -11.49
CA VAL A 182 11.18 16.16 -11.62
C VAL A 182 12.42 16.12 -10.71
N SER A 183 13.11 17.26 -10.52
CA SER A 183 14.27 17.38 -9.64
C SER A 183 13.98 17.20 -8.15
N GLU A 184 12.73 17.35 -7.72
CA GLU A 184 12.30 17.15 -6.32
C GLU A 184 12.03 15.67 -6.02
N LEU A 185 11.65 14.88 -7.03
CA LEU A 185 11.34 13.45 -6.90
C LEU A 185 12.58 12.56 -6.68
N GLY A 186 13.78 13.06 -7.00
CA GLY A 186 15.04 12.37 -6.76
C GLY A 186 15.18 11.05 -7.54
N TYR A 187 14.96 9.92 -6.87
CA TYR A 187 15.06 8.57 -7.46
C TYR A 187 13.69 7.89 -7.65
N PHE A 188 12.58 8.54 -7.29
CA PHE A 188 11.26 7.96 -7.49
C PHE A 188 10.92 7.83 -8.98
N ASN A 189 10.54 6.63 -9.39
CA ASN A 189 10.17 6.29 -10.76
C ASN A 189 8.68 5.91 -10.91
N ARG A 190 7.92 5.88 -9.80
CA ARG A 190 6.45 5.81 -9.77
C ARG A 190 5.93 6.90 -8.83
N PHE A 191 5.14 7.82 -9.36
CA PHE A 191 4.45 8.85 -8.59
C PHE A 191 2.95 8.55 -8.60
N ILE A 192 2.36 8.29 -7.43
CA ILE A 192 0.99 7.78 -7.33
C ILE A 192 0.09 8.83 -6.68
N LEU A 193 -0.88 9.33 -7.46
CA LEU A 193 -1.89 10.28 -7.00
C LEU A 193 -2.99 9.55 -6.24
N ALA A 194 -3.29 9.98 -5.03
CA ALA A 194 -4.36 9.46 -4.18
C ALA A 194 -5.54 10.46 -4.12
N PHE A 195 -6.82 10.08 -4.20
CA PHE A 195 -7.39 8.75 -4.47
C PHE A 195 -8.51 8.79 -5.53
N TRP A 196 -8.78 7.64 -6.16
CA TRP A 196 -10.01 7.41 -6.92
C TRP A 196 -10.89 6.40 -6.17
N GLU A 197 -12.07 6.81 -5.73
CA GLU A 197 -13.03 5.96 -5.02
C GLU A 197 -14.09 5.38 -5.98
N ALA A 198 -14.49 4.13 -5.78
CA ALA A 198 -15.64 3.54 -6.48
C ALA A 198 -16.96 4.23 -6.13
N THR A 199 -17.04 4.94 -5.00
CA THR A 199 -18.23 5.68 -4.55
C THR A 199 -18.27 7.14 -5.02
N ALA A 200 -17.14 7.85 -5.04
CA ALA A 200 -17.08 9.29 -5.38
C ALA A 200 -16.39 9.62 -6.72
N GLY A 201 -15.57 8.72 -7.27
CA GLY A 201 -14.66 9.01 -8.38
C GLY A 201 -13.39 9.71 -7.88
N ALA A 202 -12.97 10.78 -8.55
CA ALA A 202 -11.75 11.51 -8.18
C ALA A 202 -11.92 12.33 -6.88
N VAL A 203 -11.11 12.01 -5.86
CA VAL A 203 -10.97 12.76 -4.60
C VAL A 203 -9.52 13.20 -4.41
N ASP A 204 -9.27 14.08 -3.43
CA ASP A 204 -7.94 14.52 -3.00
C ASP A 204 -7.01 14.95 -4.16
N ASN A 205 -5.79 14.43 -4.26
CA ASN A 205 -4.85 14.79 -5.33
C ASN A 205 -5.27 14.29 -6.72
N VAL A 206 -6.06 13.23 -6.81
CA VAL A 206 -6.66 12.83 -8.09
C VAL A 206 -7.70 13.86 -8.52
N GLN A 207 -8.48 14.41 -7.59
CA GLN A 207 -9.36 15.55 -7.88
C GLN A 207 -8.57 16.77 -8.34
N ALA A 208 -7.47 17.12 -7.66
CA ALA A 208 -6.56 18.18 -8.09
C ALA A 208 -6.06 17.96 -9.53
N TRP A 209 -5.57 16.76 -9.86
CA TRP A 209 -5.16 16.37 -11.21
C TRP A 209 -6.27 16.56 -12.25
N THR A 210 -7.52 16.16 -11.96
CA THR A 210 -8.64 16.38 -12.89
C THR A 210 -8.98 17.85 -13.11
N SER A 211 -8.76 18.70 -12.10
CA SER A 211 -9.12 20.12 -12.12
C SER A 211 -8.20 21.00 -12.98
N TRP A 212 -6.97 20.57 -13.22
CA TRP A 212 -5.99 21.33 -13.99
C TRP A 212 -6.26 21.33 -15.50
N ASP A 213 -5.67 22.30 -16.21
CA ASP A 213 -5.73 22.36 -17.67
C ASP A 213 -5.07 21.14 -18.32
N GLU A 214 -5.68 20.60 -19.38
CA GLU A 214 -5.15 19.46 -20.13
C GLU A 214 -3.74 19.72 -20.68
N ASN A 215 -3.48 20.95 -21.15
CA ASN A 215 -2.14 21.36 -21.61
C ASN A 215 -1.10 21.32 -20.49
N TYR A 216 -1.47 21.59 -19.24
CA TYR A 216 -0.57 21.50 -18.10
C TYR A 216 -0.31 20.04 -17.74
N ARG A 217 -1.36 19.21 -17.63
CA ARG A 217 -1.21 17.75 -17.43
C ARG A 217 -0.28 17.14 -18.48
N ASN A 218 -0.47 17.46 -19.75
CA ASN A 218 0.34 16.91 -20.84
C ASN A 218 1.83 17.32 -20.73
N GLN A 219 2.12 18.55 -20.29
CA GLN A 219 3.50 18.99 -20.01
C GLN A 219 4.13 18.24 -18.83
N VAL A 220 3.36 17.98 -17.77
CA VAL A 220 3.85 17.17 -16.63
C VAL A 220 4.12 15.73 -17.07
N VAL A 221 3.19 15.10 -17.79
CA VAL A 221 3.37 13.73 -18.31
C VAL A 221 4.62 13.66 -19.21
N GLU A 222 4.79 14.60 -20.13
CA GLU A 222 5.98 14.66 -21.00
C GLU A 222 7.28 14.77 -20.18
N ALA A 223 7.36 15.70 -19.23
CA ALA A 223 8.54 15.89 -18.38
C ALA A 223 8.84 14.66 -17.48
N TYR A 224 7.81 14.02 -16.94
CA TYR A 224 7.96 12.81 -16.12
C TYR A 224 8.39 11.61 -16.97
N HIS A 225 7.82 11.45 -18.17
CA HIS A 225 8.20 10.39 -19.11
C HIS A 225 9.62 10.55 -19.63
N GLU A 226 10.08 11.78 -19.93
CA GLU A 226 11.48 12.07 -20.26
C GLU A 226 12.44 11.70 -19.12
N ALA A 227 11.98 11.76 -17.87
CA ALA A 227 12.73 11.38 -16.67
C ALA A 227 12.61 9.88 -16.29
N GLY A 228 11.77 9.10 -17.00
CA GLY A 228 11.51 7.69 -16.67
C GLY A 228 10.62 7.49 -15.45
N ILE A 229 9.73 8.45 -15.16
CA ILE A 229 8.78 8.44 -14.05
C ILE A 229 7.37 8.19 -14.58
N ALA A 230 6.67 7.19 -14.04
CA ALA A 230 5.28 6.91 -14.35
C ALA A 230 4.35 7.67 -13.39
N ILE A 231 3.26 8.25 -13.90
CA ILE A 231 2.20 8.88 -13.09
C ILE A 231 1.01 7.92 -13.01
N MET A 232 0.71 7.44 -11.81
CA MET A 232 -0.35 6.46 -11.53
C MET A 232 -1.43 7.05 -10.63
N VAL A 233 -2.58 6.37 -10.54
CA VAL A 233 -3.64 6.67 -9.56
C VAL A 233 -3.78 5.54 -8.56
N ALA A 234 -3.83 5.86 -7.26
CA ALA A 234 -4.27 4.94 -6.22
C ALA A 234 -5.80 4.88 -6.21
N ALA A 235 -6.36 3.69 -6.34
CA ALA A 235 -7.79 3.43 -6.23
C ALA A 235 -8.14 2.93 -4.82
N PHE A 236 -9.28 3.42 -4.31
CA PHE A 236 -9.87 3.16 -3.01
C PHE A 236 -9.20 3.92 -1.85
N GLY A 237 -8.35 3.29 -1.05
CA GLY A 237 -7.91 3.80 0.25
C GLY A 237 -8.93 3.52 1.37
N SER A 238 -8.58 3.90 2.61
CA SER A 238 -9.30 3.53 3.84
C SER A 238 -10.78 3.93 3.93
N THR A 239 -11.25 4.85 3.10
CA THR A 239 -12.63 5.41 3.11
C THR A 239 -13.59 4.71 2.16
N ASP A 240 -13.09 4.07 1.09
CA ASP A 240 -13.94 3.43 0.08
C ASP A 240 -13.94 1.91 0.23
N LEU A 241 -15.13 1.36 0.51
CA LEU A 241 -15.32 -0.05 0.86
C LEU A 241 -16.13 -0.74 -0.25
N PRO A 242 -15.56 -0.97 -1.45
CA PRO A 242 -16.35 -1.31 -2.64
C PRO A 242 -17.07 -2.66 -2.53
N THR A 243 -16.48 -3.65 -1.85
CA THR A 243 -17.09 -4.98 -1.71
C THR A 243 -18.19 -4.98 -0.66
N THR A 244 -17.95 -4.41 0.52
CA THR A 244 -18.94 -4.22 1.60
C THR A 244 -20.10 -3.32 1.15
N SER A 245 -19.82 -2.32 0.29
CA SER A 245 -20.85 -1.46 -0.32
C SER A 245 -21.59 -2.10 -1.50
N GLY A 246 -21.27 -3.34 -1.87
CA GLY A 246 -21.96 -4.09 -2.93
C GLY A 246 -21.74 -3.56 -4.34
N LYS A 247 -20.62 -2.89 -4.61
CA LYS A 247 -20.24 -2.42 -5.96
C LYS A 247 -19.92 -3.62 -6.87
N ASP A 248 -20.34 -3.57 -8.13
CA ASP A 248 -19.98 -4.59 -9.12
C ASP A 248 -18.50 -4.49 -9.51
N ALA A 249 -17.76 -5.58 -9.36
CA ALA A 249 -16.33 -5.63 -9.58
C ALA A 249 -15.92 -5.24 -11.02
N LYS A 250 -16.71 -5.64 -12.04
CA LYS A 250 -16.42 -5.29 -13.43
C LYS A 250 -16.76 -3.83 -13.72
N GLN A 251 -17.88 -3.34 -13.21
CA GLN A 251 -18.27 -1.93 -13.41
C GLN A 251 -17.20 -0.99 -12.82
N VAL A 252 -16.72 -1.26 -11.61
CA VAL A 252 -15.67 -0.44 -10.98
C VAL A 252 -14.36 -0.51 -11.78
N ALA A 253 -13.97 -1.68 -12.27
CA ALA A 253 -12.80 -1.83 -13.16
C ALA A 253 -12.96 -1.05 -14.48
N GLN A 254 -14.17 -1.00 -15.04
CA GLN A 254 -14.48 -0.26 -16.27
C GLN A 254 -14.43 1.26 -16.05
N GLU A 255 -14.97 1.74 -14.93
CA GLU A 255 -14.96 3.15 -14.54
C GLU A 255 -13.53 3.64 -14.26
N LEU A 256 -12.74 2.87 -13.50
CA LEU A 256 -11.32 3.17 -13.25
C LEU A 256 -10.47 3.12 -14.53
N ALA A 257 -10.63 2.10 -15.38
CA ALA A 257 -9.90 2.03 -16.65
C ALA A 257 -10.27 3.16 -17.63
N SER A 258 -11.52 3.64 -17.57
CA SER A 258 -11.96 4.83 -18.31
C SER A 258 -11.30 6.10 -17.76
N PHE A 259 -11.21 6.23 -16.43
CA PHE A 259 -10.54 7.34 -15.76
C PHE A 259 -9.07 7.46 -16.15
N VAL A 260 -8.31 6.36 -16.03
CA VAL A 260 -6.87 6.29 -16.39
C VAL A 260 -6.61 6.78 -17.81
N LYS A 261 -7.41 6.30 -18.78
CA LYS A 261 -7.30 6.68 -20.19
C LYS A 261 -7.70 8.13 -20.45
N THR A 262 -8.73 8.62 -19.75
CA THR A 262 -9.22 10.00 -19.90
C THR A 262 -8.19 11.02 -19.41
N TYR A 263 -7.45 10.68 -18.36
CA TYR A 263 -6.48 11.57 -17.72
C TYR A 263 -5.02 11.28 -18.05
N ASN A 264 -4.79 10.42 -19.07
CA ASN A 264 -3.48 10.05 -19.60
C ASN A 264 -2.48 9.58 -18.53
N LEU A 265 -2.95 8.72 -17.61
CA LEU A 265 -2.15 8.12 -16.55
C LEU A 265 -1.52 6.80 -17.02
N ASP A 266 -0.36 6.46 -16.48
CA ASP A 266 0.45 5.29 -16.85
C ASP A 266 -0.05 3.98 -16.23
N GLY A 267 -0.94 4.05 -15.25
CA GLY A 267 -1.43 2.87 -14.56
C GLY A 267 -2.22 3.19 -13.29
N VAL A 268 -2.49 2.14 -12.53
CA VAL A 268 -3.16 2.22 -11.24
C VAL A 268 -2.40 1.45 -10.17
N ASP A 269 -2.58 1.89 -8.93
CA ASP A 269 -2.36 1.06 -7.76
C ASP A 269 -3.70 0.77 -7.09
N ILE A 270 -3.89 -0.48 -6.65
CA ILE A 270 -5.10 -0.93 -5.98
C ILE A 270 -4.88 -0.94 -4.47
N ASP A 271 -5.18 0.19 -3.83
CA ASP A 271 -5.10 0.39 -2.39
C ASP A 271 -6.40 -0.04 -1.71
N TYR A 272 -6.78 -1.30 -1.92
CA TYR A 272 -8.00 -1.86 -1.37
C TYR A 272 -7.86 -2.04 0.14
N GLU A 273 -8.64 -1.29 0.93
CA GLU A 273 -8.65 -1.38 2.40
C GLU A 273 -10.01 -1.81 3.00
N ASP A 274 -10.83 -2.57 2.25
CA ASP A 274 -12.09 -3.14 2.76
C ASP A 274 -11.83 -4.31 3.73
N MET A 275 -11.33 -3.99 4.91
CA MET A 275 -10.99 -4.91 6.00
C MET A 275 -12.18 -5.80 6.38
N SER A 276 -13.41 -5.27 6.31
CA SER A 276 -14.65 -6.00 6.57
C SER A 276 -14.84 -7.13 5.55
N ALA A 277 -14.73 -6.84 4.26
CA ALA A 277 -14.84 -7.85 3.20
C ALA A 277 -13.68 -8.85 3.22
N MET A 278 -12.47 -8.43 3.61
CA MET A 278 -11.32 -9.33 3.72
C MET A 278 -11.49 -10.31 4.90
N ASN A 279 -11.79 -9.80 6.09
CA ASN A 279 -11.97 -10.61 7.31
C ASN A 279 -13.21 -11.54 7.23
N SER A 280 -14.18 -11.23 6.36
CA SER A 280 -15.37 -12.07 6.11
C SER A 280 -15.27 -13.02 4.92
N ALA A 281 -14.09 -13.12 4.28
CA ALA A 281 -13.84 -13.97 3.12
C ALA A 281 -14.76 -13.67 1.91
N HIS A 282 -14.96 -12.37 1.64
CA HIS A 282 -15.74 -11.84 0.52
C HIS A 282 -14.88 -11.03 -0.47
N ALA A 283 -13.72 -10.52 -0.04
CA ALA A 283 -12.82 -9.72 -0.87
C ALA A 283 -12.19 -10.50 -2.03
N VAL A 284 -11.72 -11.75 -1.83
CA VAL A 284 -10.90 -12.46 -2.84
C VAL A 284 -11.66 -12.64 -4.16
N ALA A 285 -12.93 -13.03 -4.12
CA ALA A 285 -13.73 -13.21 -5.33
C ALA A 285 -13.94 -11.89 -6.09
N TRP A 286 -14.19 -10.79 -5.35
CA TRP A 286 -14.37 -9.46 -5.91
C TRP A 286 -13.07 -8.94 -6.57
N ILE A 287 -11.95 -9.01 -5.86
CA ILE A 287 -10.64 -8.53 -6.34
C ILE A 287 -10.18 -9.35 -7.56
N VAL A 288 -10.40 -10.67 -7.57
CA VAL A 288 -10.05 -11.53 -8.71
C VAL A 288 -10.87 -11.21 -9.96
N GLU A 289 -12.16 -10.88 -9.81
CA GLU A 289 -13.01 -10.45 -10.93
C GLU A 289 -12.63 -9.06 -11.44
N PHE A 290 -12.49 -8.10 -10.52
CA PHE A 290 -12.02 -6.74 -10.78
C PHE A 290 -10.70 -6.74 -11.54
N GLN A 291 -9.69 -7.48 -11.06
CA GLN A 291 -8.35 -7.50 -11.65
C GLN A 291 -8.31 -8.13 -13.05
N LYS A 292 -9.15 -9.13 -13.33
CA LYS A 292 -9.28 -9.74 -14.67
C LYS A 292 -9.88 -8.77 -15.67
N GLU A 293 -10.92 -8.05 -15.28
CA GLU A 293 -11.54 -7.01 -16.11
C GLU A 293 -10.57 -5.84 -16.31
N LEU A 294 -9.99 -5.32 -15.24
CA LEU A 294 -9.07 -4.19 -15.25
C LEU A 294 -7.86 -4.44 -16.14
N ARG A 295 -7.16 -5.59 -16.02
CA ARG A 295 -6.03 -5.92 -16.91
C ARG A 295 -6.45 -6.10 -18.36
N THR A 296 -7.67 -6.57 -18.63
CA THR A 296 -8.19 -6.67 -20.01
C THR A 296 -8.39 -5.28 -20.63
N LEU A 297 -8.78 -4.29 -19.81
CA LEU A 297 -8.99 -2.91 -20.22
C LEU A 297 -7.70 -2.09 -20.24
N LEU A 298 -6.74 -2.41 -19.35
CA LEU A 298 -5.42 -1.78 -19.19
C LEU A 298 -4.30 -2.83 -19.43
N PRO A 299 -4.14 -3.34 -20.66
CA PRO A 299 -3.03 -4.23 -21.00
C PRO A 299 -1.69 -3.49 -20.90
N SER A 300 -0.57 -4.23 -20.87
CA SER A 300 0.76 -3.63 -21.04
C SER A 300 0.78 -2.70 -22.26
N PRO A 301 1.33 -1.46 -22.14
CA PRO A 301 2.25 -1.00 -21.10
C PRO A 301 1.64 -0.40 -19.82
N TYR A 302 0.31 -0.41 -19.61
CA TYR A 302 -0.27 0.12 -18.37
C TYR A 302 0.20 -0.66 -17.15
N ILE A 303 0.58 0.05 -16.08
CA ILE A 303 0.95 -0.55 -14.79
C ILE A 303 -0.32 -0.88 -13.98
N ILE A 304 -0.36 -2.04 -13.35
CA ILE A 304 -1.31 -2.36 -12.27
C ILE A 304 -0.54 -2.94 -11.10
N SER A 305 -0.37 -2.14 -10.04
CA SER A 305 0.11 -2.59 -8.74
C SER A 305 -1.04 -2.69 -7.73
N HIS A 306 -0.76 -3.27 -6.57
CA HIS A 306 -1.70 -3.34 -5.43
C HIS A 306 -0.94 -2.95 -4.16
N ALA A 307 -1.61 -2.33 -3.17
CA ALA A 307 -1.01 -1.99 -1.87
C ALA A 307 -1.59 -2.77 -0.67
N PRO A 308 -1.48 -4.12 -0.66
CA PRO A 308 -1.95 -4.93 0.47
C PRO A 308 -1.16 -4.66 1.75
N VAL A 309 -1.85 -4.68 2.89
CA VAL A 309 -1.17 -4.79 4.19
C VAL A 309 -0.46 -6.14 4.32
N ALA A 310 0.74 -6.16 4.89
CA ALA A 310 1.55 -7.37 5.01
C ALA A 310 0.82 -8.61 5.62
N PRO A 311 -0.07 -8.47 6.63
CA PRO A 311 -0.88 -9.57 7.16
C PRO A 311 -1.69 -10.37 6.14
N TRP A 312 -2.06 -9.77 5.00
CA TRP A 312 -2.86 -10.44 3.97
C TRP A 312 -2.10 -11.52 3.17
N PHE A 313 -0.79 -11.66 3.39
CA PHE A 313 0.01 -12.77 2.88
C PHE A 313 0.23 -13.90 3.90
N THR A 314 -0.35 -13.82 5.11
CA THR A 314 -0.21 -14.85 6.15
C THR A 314 -0.96 -16.14 5.83
N SER A 315 -0.61 -17.22 6.55
CA SER A 315 -1.42 -18.44 6.63
C SER A 315 -1.95 -18.62 8.05
N ALA A 316 -3.26 -18.39 8.24
CA ALA A 316 -3.98 -18.82 9.44
C ALA A 316 -5.50 -18.68 9.25
N ASN A 317 -6.24 -19.08 10.28
CA ASN A 317 -7.72 -19.12 10.32
C ASN A 317 -8.42 -17.76 10.15
N ASP A 318 -7.65 -16.67 10.14
CA ASP A 318 -8.14 -15.28 10.11
C ASP A 318 -8.69 -14.86 8.74
N TYR A 319 -8.20 -15.51 7.66
CA TYR A 319 -8.65 -15.29 6.28
C TYR A 319 -9.12 -16.61 5.64
N ALA A 320 -10.40 -16.93 5.78
CA ALA A 320 -10.95 -18.22 5.34
C ALA A 320 -10.91 -18.46 3.81
N ASP A 321 -10.76 -17.41 2.99
CA ASP A 321 -10.52 -17.50 1.55
C ASP A 321 -9.03 -17.38 1.15
N GLY A 322 -8.13 -17.20 2.11
CA GLY A 322 -6.68 -17.05 1.89
C GLY A 322 -6.21 -15.68 1.40
N SER A 323 -7.07 -14.66 1.37
CA SER A 323 -6.69 -13.26 1.11
C SER A 323 -5.72 -13.08 -0.08
N TYR A 324 -4.64 -12.31 0.07
CA TYR A 324 -3.69 -12.02 -1.01
C TYR A 324 -2.86 -13.24 -1.45
N VAL A 325 -2.75 -14.28 -0.63
CA VAL A 325 -2.19 -15.58 -1.06
C VAL A 325 -3.06 -16.17 -2.18
N SER A 326 -4.37 -16.21 -1.98
CA SER A 326 -5.34 -16.71 -2.98
C SER A 326 -5.53 -15.78 -4.17
N ILE A 327 -5.39 -14.46 -3.99
CA ILE A 327 -5.42 -13.49 -5.10
C ILE A 327 -4.17 -13.69 -5.97
N HIS A 328 -2.97 -13.80 -5.38
CA HIS A 328 -1.74 -14.03 -6.13
C HIS A 328 -1.80 -15.35 -6.91
N GLN A 329 -2.29 -16.44 -6.31
CA GLN A 329 -2.45 -17.72 -7.02
C GLN A 329 -3.42 -17.68 -8.22
N GLN A 330 -4.38 -16.74 -8.24
CA GLN A 330 -5.40 -16.66 -9.28
C GLN A 330 -5.15 -15.58 -10.35
N VAL A 331 -4.49 -14.48 -10.00
CA VAL A 331 -4.25 -13.30 -10.86
C VAL A 331 -2.89 -12.63 -10.63
N GLY A 332 -1.99 -13.21 -9.84
CA GLY A 332 -0.66 -12.64 -9.56
C GLY A 332 0.24 -12.45 -10.78
N ASP A 333 0.02 -13.22 -11.83
CA ASP A 333 0.69 -13.04 -13.14
C ASP A 333 0.23 -11.77 -13.87
N THR A 334 -0.94 -11.21 -13.54
CA THR A 334 -1.47 -9.98 -14.16
C THR A 334 -1.24 -8.72 -13.32
N ILE A 335 -0.76 -8.85 -12.09
CA ILE A 335 -0.37 -7.74 -11.20
C ILE A 335 1.14 -7.51 -11.38
N ASP A 336 1.58 -6.28 -11.66
CA ASP A 336 2.99 -6.02 -11.97
C ASP A 336 3.86 -6.13 -10.71
N PHE A 337 3.44 -5.51 -9.60
CA PHE A 337 4.10 -5.57 -8.30
C PHE A 337 3.13 -5.25 -7.15
N TYR A 338 3.56 -5.49 -5.91
CA TYR A 338 2.83 -5.23 -4.67
C TYR A 338 3.57 -4.19 -3.82
N ASN A 339 2.93 -3.05 -3.58
CA ASN A 339 3.32 -2.02 -2.61
C ASN A 339 2.97 -2.49 -1.18
N VAL A 340 3.63 -3.55 -0.70
CA VAL A 340 3.23 -4.21 0.56
C VAL A 340 3.41 -3.26 1.74
N GLN A 341 2.32 -2.92 2.42
CA GLN A 341 2.35 -2.00 3.56
C GLN A 341 2.94 -2.70 4.80
N PHE A 342 4.22 -2.45 5.08
CA PHE A 342 4.93 -2.93 6.29
C PHE A 342 4.81 -1.94 7.46
N TYR A 343 3.61 -1.41 7.67
CA TYR A 343 3.27 -0.39 8.66
C TYR A 343 1.78 -0.43 9.04
N ASN A 344 1.38 0.24 10.11
CA ASN A 344 0.04 0.16 10.74
C ASN A 344 -0.34 -1.21 11.36
N GLN A 345 0.56 -2.18 11.43
CA GLN A 345 0.26 -3.56 11.85
C GLN A 345 0.61 -3.88 13.32
N GLY A 346 1.18 -2.93 14.05
CA GLY A 346 1.57 -3.06 15.47
C GLY A 346 2.90 -2.37 15.75
N ALA A 347 3.12 -1.92 17.00
CA ALA A 347 4.27 -1.08 17.35
C ALA A 347 5.64 -1.70 16.98
N ASP A 348 5.80 -3.00 17.23
CA ASP A 348 7.04 -3.75 17.00
C ASP A 348 7.08 -4.50 15.65
N GLN A 349 6.07 -4.31 14.80
CA GLN A 349 5.91 -5.08 13.57
C GLN A 349 6.72 -4.46 12.41
N TYR A 350 7.60 -5.28 11.81
CA TYR A 350 8.45 -4.91 10.67
C TYR A 350 9.41 -3.71 10.89
N VAL A 351 9.70 -3.32 12.15
CA VAL A 351 10.57 -2.17 12.48
C VAL A 351 12.07 -2.49 12.58
N THR A 352 12.48 -3.73 12.28
CA THR A 352 13.88 -4.16 12.25
C THR A 352 14.16 -4.96 10.97
N CYS A 353 15.42 -5.12 10.56
CA CYS A 353 15.72 -5.93 9.37
C CYS A 353 15.30 -7.40 9.54
N GLU A 354 15.38 -7.99 10.74
CA GLU A 354 14.88 -9.35 10.98
C GLU A 354 13.36 -9.43 10.74
N THR A 355 12.59 -8.53 11.38
CA THR A 355 11.13 -8.53 11.29
C THR A 355 10.60 -8.11 9.93
N LEU A 356 11.31 -7.24 9.21
CA LEU A 356 10.96 -6.79 7.87
C LEU A 356 11.31 -7.84 6.80
N LEU A 357 12.46 -8.50 6.92
CA LEU A 357 13.00 -9.33 5.83
C LEU A 357 12.78 -10.82 6.02
N THR A 358 13.00 -11.37 7.21
CA THR A 358 13.22 -12.83 7.38
C THR A 358 12.34 -13.56 8.38
N ASN A 359 11.73 -12.84 9.34
CA ASN A 359 10.96 -13.44 10.43
C ASN A 359 10.00 -12.41 11.03
N ALA A 360 8.78 -12.31 10.51
CA ALA A 360 7.76 -11.37 11.02
C ALA A 360 7.25 -11.70 12.44
N GLY A 361 7.70 -12.80 13.04
CA GLY A 361 7.30 -13.22 14.38
C GLY A 361 5.97 -13.99 14.41
N SER A 362 5.32 -14.02 15.56
CA SER A 362 4.12 -14.85 15.77
C SER A 362 2.78 -14.16 15.52
N GLU A 363 2.74 -12.82 15.56
CA GLU A 363 1.49 -12.06 15.34
C GLU A 363 1.07 -12.15 13.88
N TRP A 364 2.00 -11.86 12.97
CA TRP A 364 1.82 -11.92 11.53
C TRP A 364 2.85 -12.88 10.94
N SER A 365 2.80 -14.17 11.30
CA SER A 365 3.79 -15.13 10.83
C SER A 365 3.79 -15.28 9.30
N SER A 366 4.94 -15.54 8.68
CA SER A 366 5.08 -15.76 7.23
C SER A 366 4.94 -14.50 6.34
N THR A 367 4.94 -13.29 6.90
CA THR A 367 4.67 -12.05 6.15
C THR A 367 5.87 -11.12 5.96
N SER A 368 7.07 -11.45 6.44
CA SER A 368 8.28 -10.69 6.08
C SER A 368 8.67 -10.93 4.60
N VAL A 369 9.50 -10.08 3.99
CA VAL A 369 9.78 -10.10 2.53
C VAL A 369 10.16 -11.49 2.00
N PHE A 370 11.10 -12.19 2.65
CA PHE A 370 11.53 -13.53 2.23
C PHE A 370 10.54 -14.62 2.64
N GLU A 371 9.78 -14.43 3.72
CA GLU A 371 8.70 -15.33 4.08
C GLU A 371 7.57 -15.29 3.05
N ILE A 372 7.08 -14.10 2.66
CA ILE A 372 6.06 -13.92 1.61
C ILE A 372 6.47 -14.67 0.35
N ASN A 373 7.71 -14.45 -0.13
CA ASN A 373 8.22 -15.15 -1.30
C ASN A 373 8.20 -16.68 -1.13
N SER A 374 8.74 -17.18 -0.01
CA SER A 374 8.84 -18.62 0.27
C SER A 374 7.49 -19.32 0.47
N TYR A 375 6.51 -18.61 1.03
CA TYR A 375 5.21 -19.15 1.43
C TYR A 375 4.16 -19.03 0.32
N THR A 376 4.07 -17.85 -0.31
CA THR A 376 3.01 -17.54 -1.29
C THR A 376 3.44 -17.77 -2.74
N GLY A 377 4.75 -17.78 -3.00
CA GLY A 377 5.32 -17.83 -4.35
C GLY A 377 5.47 -16.46 -5.04
N VAL A 378 5.07 -15.35 -4.41
CA VAL A 378 5.24 -13.99 -4.98
C VAL A 378 6.73 -13.76 -5.29
N PRO A 379 7.11 -13.44 -6.55
CA PRO A 379 8.50 -13.19 -6.92
C PRO A 379 9.11 -12.01 -6.13
N LEU A 380 10.39 -12.10 -5.75
CA LEU A 380 11.07 -11.08 -4.94
C LEU A 380 11.13 -9.70 -5.62
N ASP A 381 11.14 -9.66 -6.95
CA ASP A 381 11.06 -8.45 -7.76
C ASP A 381 9.64 -7.84 -7.83
N LYS A 382 8.62 -8.56 -7.35
CA LYS A 382 7.24 -8.05 -7.17
C LYS A 382 6.95 -7.56 -5.74
N ILE A 383 7.81 -7.80 -4.75
CA ILE A 383 7.57 -7.39 -3.35
C ILE A 383 8.25 -6.04 -3.12
N VAL A 384 7.51 -4.94 -3.24
CA VAL A 384 8.00 -3.59 -2.92
C VAL A 384 7.83 -3.36 -1.42
N ILE A 385 8.87 -2.85 -0.75
CA ILE A 385 8.85 -2.56 0.68
C ILE A 385 8.14 -1.22 0.91
N GLY A 386 6.87 -1.25 1.33
CA GLY A 386 6.11 -0.06 1.72
C GLY A 386 6.41 0.39 3.14
N LYS A 387 6.78 1.67 3.31
CA LYS A 387 7.09 2.29 4.61
C LYS A 387 6.53 3.71 4.75
N PRO A 388 6.28 4.18 5.99
CA PRO A 388 5.95 5.59 6.23
C PRO A 388 7.17 6.47 5.93
N LEU A 389 6.99 7.56 5.17
CA LEU A 389 8.09 8.49 4.85
C LEU A 389 8.59 9.22 6.10
N GLY A 390 7.67 9.57 7.00
CA GLY A 390 7.97 10.17 8.30
C GLY A 390 7.24 9.48 9.45
N VAL A 391 7.68 9.75 10.68
CA VAL A 391 7.11 9.18 11.93
C VAL A 391 5.62 9.43 12.11
N ASN A 392 5.07 10.49 11.49
CA ASN A 392 3.67 10.89 11.59
C ASN A 392 2.84 10.50 10.35
N SER A 393 3.45 9.87 9.34
CA SER A 393 2.73 9.47 8.12
C SER A 393 1.86 8.22 8.33
N ALA A 394 2.12 7.45 9.39
CA ALA A 394 1.37 6.25 9.77
C ALA A 394 1.37 6.10 11.31
N SER A 395 0.55 5.19 11.85
CA SER A 395 0.42 4.98 13.30
C SER A 395 1.59 4.20 13.92
N ASN A 396 2.27 3.35 13.14
CA ASN A 396 3.46 2.58 13.53
C ASN A 396 4.19 2.08 12.27
N GLY A 397 5.35 1.42 12.43
CA GLY A 397 6.10 0.79 11.33
C GLY A 397 7.14 1.68 10.63
N TYR A 398 7.29 2.95 11.03
CA TYR A 398 8.37 3.83 10.55
C TYR A 398 9.75 3.24 10.83
N MET A 399 10.69 3.46 9.91
CA MET A 399 12.11 3.15 10.07
C MET A 399 12.92 4.37 9.61
N SER A 400 14.07 4.64 10.23
CA SER A 400 14.93 5.72 9.76
C SER A 400 15.52 5.37 8.38
N ALA A 401 15.88 6.40 7.60
CA ALA A 401 16.58 6.23 6.33
C ALA A 401 17.82 5.32 6.46
N SER A 402 18.62 5.50 7.51
CA SER A 402 19.80 4.68 7.79
C SER A 402 19.47 3.21 8.10
N ASP A 403 18.41 2.94 8.88
CA ASP A 403 18.05 1.57 9.22
C ASP A 403 17.46 0.84 8.00
N LEU A 404 16.60 1.54 7.24
CA LEU A 404 16.03 1.00 6.01
C LEU A 404 17.09 0.75 4.94
N GLN A 405 18.11 1.62 4.82
CA GLN A 405 19.26 1.41 3.93
C GLN A 405 19.98 0.08 4.24
N VAL A 406 20.23 -0.22 5.53
CA VAL A 406 20.88 -1.47 5.96
C VAL A 406 20.04 -2.67 5.54
N CYS A 407 18.72 -2.65 5.84
CA CYS A 407 17.84 -3.75 5.46
C CYS A 407 17.73 -3.93 3.94
N VAL A 408 17.66 -2.85 3.17
CA VAL A 408 17.65 -2.87 1.70
C VAL A 408 18.95 -3.45 1.14
N GLY A 409 20.10 -3.14 1.76
CA GLY A 409 21.39 -3.75 1.44
C GLY A 409 21.37 -5.27 1.65
N GLU A 410 20.98 -5.72 2.84
CA GLU A 410 20.84 -7.16 3.15
C GLU A 410 19.86 -7.88 2.23
N ALA A 411 18.77 -7.21 1.83
CA ALA A 411 17.78 -7.77 0.93
C ALA A 411 18.35 -7.96 -0.48
N LYS A 412 19.03 -6.94 -1.01
CA LYS A 412 19.73 -6.98 -2.30
C LYS A 412 20.78 -8.10 -2.36
N GLU A 413 21.56 -8.30 -1.28
CA GLU A 413 22.53 -9.41 -1.19
C GLU A 413 21.88 -10.80 -1.23
N LYS A 414 20.63 -10.91 -0.76
CA LYS A 414 19.81 -12.13 -0.79
C LYS A 414 18.98 -12.27 -2.09
N GLY A 415 19.22 -11.41 -3.09
CA GLY A 415 18.60 -11.49 -4.43
C GLY A 415 17.26 -10.78 -4.58
N TRP A 416 16.84 -9.96 -3.61
CA TRP A 416 15.64 -9.14 -3.73
C TRP A 416 15.88 -7.85 -4.52
N ASN A 417 14.91 -7.44 -5.34
CA ASN A 417 15.00 -6.24 -6.19
C ASN A 417 13.62 -5.58 -6.45
N GLY A 418 12.65 -5.73 -5.55
CA GLY A 418 11.33 -5.13 -5.73
C GLY A 418 11.35 -3.59 -5.72
N GLY A 419 12.13 -3.00 -4.81
CA GLY A 419 12.21 -1.55 -4.60
C GLY A 419 11.46 -1.08 -3.36
N ILE A 420 11.29 0.23 -3.19
CA ILE A 420 10.77 0.84 -1.96
C ILE A 420 9.58 1.73 -2.30
N MET A 421 8.53 1.62 -1.50
CA MET A 421 7.35 2.48 -1.53
C MET A 421 7.30 3.34 -0.28
N PHE A 422 6.91 4.60 -0.42
CA PHE A 422 6.66 5.48 0.70
C PHE A 422 5.24 6.08 0.72
N TRP A 423 4.65 6.06 1.90
CA TRP A 423 3.45 6.81 2.28
C TRP A 423 3.86 7.94 3.24
N GLN A 424 3.81 9.23 2.88
CA GLN A 424 3.47 9.82 1.59
C GLN A 424 4.33 11.09 1.35
N TRP A 425 4.22 11.65 0.15
CA TRP A 425 4.77 12.95 -0.24
C TRP A 425 4.23 14.07 0.66
N GLY A 426 5.09 15.02 1.04
CA GLY A 426 4.76 16.15 1.90
C GLY A 426 6.03 16.92 2.31
N ASP A 427 5.89 17.87 3.24
CA ASP A 427 6.94 18.82 3.65
C ASP A 427 8.22 18.19 4.27
N VAL A 428 8.28 16.87 4.44
CA VAL A 428 9.50 16.17 4.84
C VAL A 428 10.44 16.17 3.63
N SER A 429 11.51 16.98 3.68
CA SER A 429 12.39 17.17 2.52
C SER A 429 12.97 15.85 2.00
N VAL A 430 12.40 15.38 0.89
CA VAL A 430 12.71 14.11 0.22
C VAL A 430 14.21 13.95 -0.07
N HIS A 431 14.90 15.09 -0.22
CA HIS A 431 16.35 15.21 -0.32
C HIS A 431 17.16 14.53 0.80
N GLU A 432 16.69 14.49 2.06
CA GLU A 432 17.44 13.83 3.15
C GLU A 432 17.26 12.32 3.20
N LEU A 433 16.09 11.81 2.79
CA LEU A 433 15.73 10.40 2.94
C LEU A 433 16.23 9.57 1.73
N VAL A 434 16.03 10.06 0.50
CA VAL A 434 16.27 9.24 -0.71
C VAL A 434 17.73 9.31 -1.17
N THR A 435 18.47 10.39 -0.90
CA THR A 435 19.90 10.49 -1.25
C THR A 435 20.82 9.57 -0.43
N ARG A 436 20.29 8.94 0.63
CA ARG A 436 21.04 8.01 1.50
C ARG A 436 20.50 6.58 1.52
N SER A 437 19.22 6.34 1.22
CA SER A 437 18.59 5.03 1.46
C SER A 437 18.60 4.03 0.30
N VAL A 438 19.05 4.43 -0.90
CA VAL A 438 18.84 3.67 -2.16
C VAL A 438 20.14 3.11 -2.73
#